data_AF-A0A357LWB4-F1
#
_entry.id   AF-A0A357LWB4-F1
#
_cell.length_a   1.000
_cell.length_b   1.000
_cell.length_c   1.000
_cell.angle_alpha   90.00
_cell.angle_beta   90.00
_cell.angle_gamma   90.00
#
_symmetry.space_group_name_H-M   'P 1'
#
loop_
_entity.id
_entity.type
_entity.pdbx_description
1 polymer ?
#
loop_
_entity_poly.entity_id
_entity_poly.type
_entity_poly.pdbx_seq_one_letter_code
_entity_poly.pdbx_strand_id
1 'polypeptide(L)'
;SSHALHLPGSFFYTGDTRPVPELLHHLCQASDVIFHDCGVTPNPSHTGLDDLTREYRDDIRSRLILYHYADAAAADTLIQAGYRVARPGDVFRLGTPLHV
;
A
#
# COMPACT_ATOMS: atom_id res chain seq x y z
N SER A 1 -12.01 11.97 -9.05
CA SER A 1 -10.72 11.48 -9.56
C SER A 1 -9.84 11.14 -8.38
N SER A 2 -8.98 10.14 -8.52
CA SER A 2 -8.03 9.68 -7.50
C SER A 2 -6.63 9.68 -8.12
N HIS A 3 -5.60 10.00 -7.36
CA HIS A 3 -4.21 10.11 -7.85
C HIS A 3 -3.24 9.49 -6.84
N ALA A 4 -2.13 8.97 -7.36
CA ALA A 4 -1.01 8.53 -6.55
C ALA A 4 0.09 9.61 -6.49
N LEU A 5 0.91 9.56 -5.44
CA LEU A 5 2.12 10.36 -5.29
C LEU A 5 3.32 9.45 -5.11
N HIS A 6 4.38 9.69 -5.88
CA HIS A 6 5.62 8.95 -5.78
C HIS A 6 6.78 9.92 -5.61
N LEU A 7 7.59 9.69 -4.56
CA LEU A 7 8.89 10.31 -4.38
C LEU A 7 9.95 9.20 -4.42
N PRO A 8 10.57 8.96 -5.59
CA PRO A 8 11.48 7.83 -5.78
C PRO A 8 12.60 7.78 -4.74
N GLY A 9 12.88 6.60 -4.21
CA GLY A 9 13.84 6.38 -3.13
C GLY A 9 13.27 6.55 -1.72
N SER A 10 12.11 7.19 -1.61
CA SER A 10 11.49 7.54 -0.33
C SER A 10 10.19 6.78 -0.08
N PHE A 11 9.15 7.04 -0.89
CA PHE A 11 7.84 6.40 -0.73
C PHE A 11 7.00 6.44 -2.00
N PHE A 12 6.07 5.49 -2.10
CA PHE A 12 4.94 5.51 -3.03
C PHE A 12 3.64 5.51 -2.22
N TYR A 13 2.75 6.45 -2.49
CA TYR A 13 1.44 6.56 -1.84
C TYR A 13 0.35 6.46 -2.90
N THR A 14 -0.42 5.38 -2.90
CA THR A 14 -1.50 5.22 -3.89
C THR A 14 -2.66 6.18 -3.60
N GLY A 15 -3.57 6.35 -4.56
CA GLY A 15 -4.90 6.86 -4.25
C GLY A 15 -5.81 5.72 -3.77
N ASP A 16 -7.08 6.04 -3.56
CA ASP A 16 -8.16 5.04 -3.47
C ASP A 16 -8.25 4.31 -4.82
N THR A 17 -8.03 3.00 -4.82
CA THR A 17 -7.79 2.24 -6.05
C THR A 17 -8.02 0.73 -5.91
N ARG A 18 -8.51 0.12 -7.00
CA ARG A 18 -8.32 -1.32 -7.27
C ARG A 18 -6.82 -1.63 -7.44
N PRO A 19 -6.41 -2.90 -7.51
CA PRO A 19 -5.00 -3.22 -7.71
C PRO A 19 -4.39 -2.52 -8.93
N VAL A 20 -3.18 -1.96 -8.77
CA VAL A 20 -2.42 -1.25 -9.80
C VAL A 20 -1.01 -1.84 -9.97
N PRO A 21 -0.88 -3.15 -10.27
CA PRO A 21 0.41 -3.82 -10.36
C PRO A 21 1.34 -3.17 -11.39
N GLU A 22 0.81 -2.60 -12.47
CA GLU A 22 1.59 -1.91 -13.49
C GLU A 22 2.37 -0.73 -12.90
N LEU A 23 1.79 0.01 -11.94
CA LEU A 23 2.47 1.13 -11.29
C LEU A 23 3.45 0.63 -10.23
N LEU A 24 2.98 -0.20 -9.29
CA LEU A 24 3.81 -0.61 -8.16
C LEU A 24 4.99 -1.49 -8.60
N HIS A 25 4.84 -2.34 -9.61
CA HIS A 25 5.92 -3.22 -10.06
C HIS A 25 7.00 -2.51 -10.88
N HIS A 26 6.65 -1.42 -11.59
CA HIS A 26 7.58 -0.78 -12.53
C HIS A 26 8.14 0.56 -12.02
N LEU A 27 7.42 1.27 -11.16
CA LEU A 27 7.83 2.60 -10.71
C LEU A 27 8.47 2.59 -9.32
N CYS A 28 8.04 1.69 -8.43
CA CYS A 28 8.58 1.64 -7.07
C CYS A 28 10.06 1.24 -7.10
N GLN A 29 10.88 2.00 -6.38
CA GLN A 29 12.24 1.63 -6.05
C GLN A 29 12.23 0.59 -4.93
N ALA A 30 13.28 -0.21 -4.84
CA ALA A 30 13.42 -1.21 -3.78
C ALA A 30 13.41 -0.59 -2.37
N SER A 31 13.86 0.66 -2.24
CA SER A 31 13.87 1.40 -0.97
C SER A 31 12.58 2.13 -0.64
N ASP A 32 11.60 2.15 -1.55
CA ASP A 32 10.35 2.86 -1.32
C ASP A 32 9.51 2.14 -0.27
N VAL A 33 9.02 2.90 0.70
CA VAL A 33 7.89 2.50 1.55
C VAL A 33 6.61 2.65 0.73
N ILE A 34 5.77 1.62 0.66
CA ILE A 34 4.57 1.64 -0.18
C ILE A 34 3.34 1.75 0.72
N PHE A 35 2.66 2.90 0.68
CA PHE A 35 1.35 3.08 1.29
C PHE A 35 0.29 2.73 0.27
N HIS A 36 -0.59 1.78 0.59
CA HIS A 36 -1.58 1.28 -0.33
C HIS A 36 -2.98 1.21 0.26
N ASP A 37 -3.97 1.66 -0.49
CA ASP A 37 -5.39 1.46 -0.21
C ASP A 37 -5.68 -0.05 -0.15
N CYS A 38 -6.26 -0.51 0.96
CA CYS A 38 -6.76 -1.88 1.06
C CYS A 38 -7.77 -2.02 2.21
N GLY A 39 -8.96 -2.53 1.88
CA GLY A 39 -9.92 -3.06 2.85
C GLY A 39 -9.81 -4.58 2.99
N VAL A 40 -10.57 -5.16 3.92
CA VAL A 40 -10.69 -6.63 4.02
C VAL A 40 -11.39 -7.17 2.77
N THR A 41 -12.55 -6.61 2.44
CA THR A 41 -13.34 -6.96 1.26
C THR A 41 -13.11 -5.96 0.12
N PRO A 42 -12.97 -6.44 -1.12
CA PRO A 42 -12.86 -5.56 -2.28
C PRO A 42 -14.21 -4.88 -2.60
N ASN A 43 -14.13 -3.78 -3.34
CA ASN A 43 -15.28 -3.19 -4.01
C ASN A 43 -14.82 -2.57 -5.35
N PRO A 44 -15.71 -2.04 -6.20
CA PRO A 44 -15.32 -1.50 -7.52
C PRO A 44 -14.30 -0.37 -7.51
N SER A 45 -14.04 0.26 -6.36
CA SER A 45 -13.15 1.40 -6.21
C SER A 45 -11.90 1.10 -5.37
N HIS A 46 -11.92 0.04 -4.55
CA HIS A 46 -10.89 -0.26 -3.56
C HIS A 46 -10.37 -1.69 -3.66
N THR A 47 -9.08 -1.84 -3.36
CA THR A 47 -8.38 -3.12 -3.23
C THR A 47 -8.88 -3.90 -2.01
N GLY A 48 -9.07 -5.20 -2.16
CA GLY A 48 -9.34 -6.13 -1.05
C GLY A 48 -8.12 -6.94 -0.65
N LEU A 49 -8.17 -7.57 0.52
CA LEU A 49 -7.05 -8.36 1.06
C LEU A 49 -6.62 -9.50 0.10
N ASP A 50 -7.58 -10.25 -0.45
CA ASP A 50 -7.30 -11.35 -1.38
C ASP A 50 -6.70 -10.87 -2.71
N ASP A 51 -6.94 -9.61 -3.09
CA ASP A 51 -6.33 -9.03 -4.29
C ASP A 51 -4.81 -8.88 -4.10
N LEU A 52 -4.34 -8.60 -2.88
CA LEU A 52 -2.92 -8.34 -2.63
C LEU A 52 -2.05 -9.53 -3.03
N THR A 53 -2.48 -10.74 -2.69
CA THR A 53 -1.71 -11.95 -3.00
C THR A 53 -1.81 -12.37 -4.46
N ARG A 54 -2.93 -12.04 -5.10
CA ARG A 54 -3.25 -12.36 -6.49
C ARG A 54 -2.50 -11.46 -7.48
N GLU A 55 -2.35 -10.18 -7.16
CA GLU A 55 -1.89 -9.15 -8.10
C GLU A 55 -0.46 -8.69 -7.85
N TYR A 56 0.03 -8.77 -6.61
CA TYR A 56 1.35 -8.23 -6.25
C TYR A 56 2.38 -9.32 -5.91
N ARG A 57 3.62 -9.08 -6.37
CA ARG A 57 4.79 -9.90 -6.04
C ARG A 57 5.19 -9.77 -4.57
N ASP A 58 5.88 -10.77 -4.04
CA ASP A 58 6.32 -10.83 -2.64
C ASP A 58 7.16 -9.62 -2.20
N ASP A 59 8.06 -9.15 -3.06
CA ASP A 59 8.93 -8.00 -2.78
C ASP A 59 8.16 -6.67 -2.68
N ILE A 60 6.95 -6.61 -3.24
CA ILE A 60 6.04 -5.48 -3.13
C ILE A 60 5.19 -5.64 -1.87
N ARG A 61 4.55 -6.81 -1.71
CA ARG A 61 3.69 -7.14 -0.57
C ARG A 61 4.38 -6.92 0.77
N SER A 62 5.65 -7.32 0.87
CA SER A 62 6.46 -7.18 2.11
C SER A 62 6.74 -5.72 2.51
N ARG A 63 6.56 -4.76 1.60
CA ARG A 63 6.77 -3.32 1.84
C ARG A 63 5.47 -2.53 2.01
N LEU A 64 4.32 -3.18 1.83
CA LEU A 64 3.02 -2.53 1.94
C LEU A 64 2.73 -2.08 3.37
N ILE A 65 2.21 -0.87 3.48
CA ILE A 65 1.56 -0.31 4.65
C ILE A 65 0.14 0.04 4.22
N LEU A 66 -0.83 -0.72 4.71
CA LEU A 66 -2.22 -0.63 4.26
C LEU A 66 -2.96 0.48 5.01
N TYR A 67 -3.79 1.23 4.29
CA TYR A 67 -4.68 2.25 4.84
C TYR A 67 -6.07 2.18 4.17
N HIS A 68 -6.99 3.06 4.59
CA HIS A 68 -8.37 3.14 4.08
C HIS A 68 -9.26 1.92 4.41
N TYR A 69 -8.84 1.08 5.36
CA TYR A 69 -9.71 0.06 5.94
C TYR A 69 -10.82 0.68 6.80
N ALA A 70 -11.92 -0.06 6.99
CA ALA A 70 -13.15 0.48 7.59
C ALA A 70 -13.03 0.86 9.07
N ASP A 71 -12.37 0.01 9.88
CA ASP A 71 -12.30 0.16 11.33
C ASP A 71 -11.12 -0.64 11.96
N ALA A 72 -11.06 -0.64 13.29
CA ALA A 72 -10.01 -1.35 14.02
C ALA A 72 -10.05 -2.88 13.83
N ALA A 73 -11.23 -3.48 13.69
CA ALA A 73 -11.35 -4.92 13.47
C ALA A 73 -10.85 -5.31 12.06
N ALA A 74 -11.13 -4.44 11.07
CA ALA A 74 -10.57 -4.58 9.74
C ALA A 74 -9.03 -4.47 9.76
N ALA A 75 -8.46 -3.51 10.50
CA ALA A 75 -7.01 -3.42 10.70
C ALA A 75 -6.44 -4.70 11.32
N ASP A 76 -7.06 -5.24 12.37
CA ASP A 76 -6.60 -6.47 13.02
C ASP A 76 -6.61 -7.66 12.06
N THR A 77 -7.61 -7.73 11.18
CA THR A 77 -7.69 -8.76 10.13
C THR A 77 -6.51 -8.66 9.16
N LEU A 78 -6.19 -7.45 8.69
CA LEU A 78 -5.06 -7.22 7.78
C LEU A 78 -3.71 -7.55 8.46
N ILE A 79 -3.57 -7.24 9.74
CA ILE A 79 -2.38 -7.57 10.54
C ILE A 79 -2.25 -9.08 10.73
N GLN A 80 -3.35 -9.77 11.04
CA GLN A 80 -3.35 -11.24 11.17
C GLN A 80 -2.98 -11.92 9.85
N ALA A 81 -3.31 -11.30 8.72
CA ALA A 81 -2.87 -11.73 7.38
C ALA A 81 -1.40 -11.41 7.07
N GLY A 82 -0.67 -10.79 8.00
CA GLY A 82 0.78 -10.55 7.91
C GLY A 82 1.15 -9.18 7.35
N TYR A 83 0.20 -8.28 7.12
CA TYR A 83 0.46 -6.94 6.60
C TYR A 83 0.66 -5.93 7.72
N ARG A 84 1.37 -4.84 7.39
CA ARG A 84 1.42 -3.65 8.23
C ARG A 84 0.27 -2.74 7.84
N VAL A 85 -0.28 -2.03 8.81
CA VAL A 85 -1.33 -1.02 8.60
C VAL A 85 -0.88 0.33 9.15
N ALA A 86 -1.34 1.41 8.54
CA ALA A 86 -1.15 2.76 9.08
C ALA A 86 -2.32 3.14 10.01
N ARG A 87 -2.00 3.61 11.21
CA ARG A 87 -2.98 4.14 12.18
C ARG A 87 -2.89 5.66 12.29
N PRO A 88 -3.97 6.33 12.74
CA PRO A 88 -3.92 7.77 13.03
C PRO A 88 -2.80 8.11 14.01
N GLY A 89 -1.93 9.04 13.61
CA GLY A 89 -0.78 9.49 14.41
C GLY A 89 0.51 8.70 14.19
N ASP A 90 0.50 7.63 13.39
CA ASP A 90 1.73 6.91 13.06
C ASP A 90 2.72 7.79 12.30
N VAL A 91 4.00 7.61 12.62
CA VAL A 91 5.12 8.27 11.94
C VAL A 91 6.02 7.19 11.33
N PHE A 92 6.24 7.29 10.03
CA PHE A 92 7.05 6.34 9.27
C PHE A 92 8.39 6.96 8.89
N ARG A 93 9.47 6.23 9.16
CA ARG A 93 10.78 6.57 8.59
C ARG A 93 10.77 6.24 7.10
N LEU A 94 11.05 7.24 6.28
CA LEU A 94 11.12 7.09 4.82
C LEU A 94 12.57 7.01 4.36
N GLY A 95 12.76 6.50 3.14
CA GLY A 95 14.07 6.49 2.49
C GLY A 95 14.52 7.88 2.04
N THR A 96 15.80 7.99 1.67
CA THR A 96 16.34 9.23 1.10
C THR A 96 15.86 9.35 -0.36
N PRO A 97 15.23 10.47 -0.74
CA PRO A 97 14.81 10.68 -2.12
C PRO A 97 15.99 10.56 -3.08
N LEU A 98 15.77 9.92 -4.22
CA LEU A 98 16.71 9.93 -5.33
C LEU A 98 16.69 11.32 -5.97
N HIS A 99 17.87 11.84 -6.28
CA HIS A 99 17.98 12.98 -7.16
C HIS A 99 17.66 12.51 -8.58
N VAL A 100 16.47 12.91 -9.06
CA VAL A 100 16.04 12.75 -10.45
C VAL A 100 16.64 13.84 -11.34
#